data_AF-A0A7C0X393-F1
#
_entry.id   AF-A0A7C0X393-F1
#
_cell.length_a   1.000
_cell.length_b   1.000
_cell.length_c   1.000
_cell.angle_alpha   90.00
_cell.angle_beta   90.00
_cell.angle_gamma   90.00
#
_symmetry.space_group_name_H-M   'P 1'
#
loop_
_entity.id
_entity.type
_entity.pdbx_description
1 polymer ?
#
loop_
_entity_poly.entity_id
_entity_poly.type
_entity_poly.pdbx_seq_one_letter_code
_entity_poly.pdbx_strand_id
1 'polypeptide(L)' 'MIKRGLAKERRKKFHIKKNDTVLVIAGDERGKRGRVLHVLHKHNSILIE' A
#
# COMPACT_ATOMS: atom_id res chain seq x y z
N MET A 1 -5.30 -31.61 -18.57
CA MET A 1 -4.87 -30.68 -17.51
C MET A 1 -4.82 -29.27 -18.08
N ILE A 2 -5.84 -28.45 -17.85
CA ILE A 2 -5.87 -27.06 -18.34
C ILE A 2 -5.82 -26.18 -17.09
N LYS A 3 -4.71 -25.45 -16.90
CA LYS A 3 -4.54 -24.47 -15.82
C LYS A 3 -5.58 -23.36 -16.02
N ARG A 4 -6.77 -23.55 -15.45
CA ARG A 4 -7.84 -22.53 -15.40
C ARG A 4 -7.27 -21.31 -14.69
N GLY A 5 -7.29 -20.18 -15.39
CA GLY A 5 -6.68 -18.93 -14.97
C GLY A 5 -7.03 -18.59 -13.52
N LEU A 6 -5.99 -18.19 -12.78
CA LEU A 6 -6.12 -17.61 -11.45
C LEU A 6 -7.12 -16.46 -11.54
N ALA A 7 -8.31 -16.67 -10.98
CA ALA A 7 -9.32 -15.64 -10.85
C ALA A 7 -8.63 -14.41 -10.26
N LYS A 8 -8.58 -13.32 -11.04
CA LYS A 8 -7.96 -12.07 -10.65
C LYS A 8 -8.72 -11.54 -9.44
N GLU A 9 -8.23 -11.82 -8.24
CA GLU A 9 -8.79 -11.31 -6.99
C GLU A 9 -9.00 -9.81 -7.15
N ARG A 10 -10.21 -9.32 -6.82
CA ARG A 10 -10.50 -7.89 -6.82
C ARG A 10 -9.59 -7.24 -5.78
N ARG A 11 -8.47 -6.69 -6.23
CA ARG A 11 -7.51 -5.97 -5.39
C ARG A 11 -8.26 -4.86 -4.66
N LYS A 12 -8.13 -4.79 -3.33
CA LYS A 12 -8.62 -3.66 -2.55
C LYS A 12 -8.06 -2.37 -3.14
N LYS A 13 -8.93 -1.38 -3.37
CA LYS A 13 -8.52 -0.08 -3.90
C LYS A 13 -7.87 0.72 -2.77
N PHE A 14 -6.65 1.18 -3.00
CA PHE A 14 -5.98 2.16 -2.15
C PHE A 14 -6.17 3.55 -2.74
N HIS A 15 -6.39 4.53 -1.88
CA HIS A 15 -6.36 5.95 -2.26
C HIS A 15 -4.92 6.48 -2.41
N ILE A 16 -3.94 5.74 -1.90
CA ILE A 16 -2.53 6.10 -1.85
C ILE A 16 -1.77 5.31 -2.92
N LYS A 17 -0.86 5.98 -3.63
CA LYS A 17 0.00 5.43 -4.68
C LYS A 17 1.48 5.61 -4.36
N LYS A 18 2.32 4.89 -5.10
CA LYS A 18 3.76 5.11 -5.07
C LYS A 18 4.07 6.56 -5.46
N ASN A 19 5.03 7.16 -4.77
CA ASN A 19 5.44 8.56 -4.92
C ASN A 19 4.51 9.61 -4.28
N ASP A 20 3.41 9.21 -3.65
CA ASP A 20 2.61 10.15 -2.85
C ASP A 20 3.38 10.60 -1.60
N THR A 21 3.14 11.82 -1.14
CA THR A 21 3.63 12.31 0.16
C THR A 21 2.52 12.13 1.19
N VAL A 22 2.85 11.49 2.31
CA VAL A 22 1.89 11.21 3.39
C VAL A 22 2.40 11.73 4.72
N LEU A 23 1.49 11.90 5.68
CA LEU A 23 1.76 12.29 7.07
C LEU A 23 1.29 11.18 8.00
N VAL A 24 2.13 10.77 8.94
CA VAL A 24 1.76 9.81 9.99
C VAL A 24 0.92 10.52 11.06
N ILE A 25 -0.31 10.05 11.28
CA ILE A 25 -1.27 10.69 12.19
C ILE A 25 -1.26 10.13 13.63
N ALA A 26 -0.73 8.92 13.83
CA ALA A 26 -0.76 8.21 15.11
C ALA A 26 0.41 7.21 15.22
N GLY A 27 0.70 6.75 16.45
CA GLY A 27 1.81 5.85 16.76
C GLY A 27 3.12 6.59 17.09
N ASP A 28 4.19 5.83 17.28
CA ASP A 28 5.50 6.35 17.70
C ASP A 28 6.13 7.31 16.68
N GLU A 29 5.78 7.14 15.40
CA GLU A 29 6.28 7.97 14.30
C GLU A 29 5.31 9.11 13.91
N ARG A 30 4.36 9.46 14.78
CA ARG A 30 3.40 10.54 14.54
C ARG A 30 4.11 11.86 14.18
N GLY A 31 3.60 12.53 13.15
CA GLY A 31 4.11 13.81 12.68
C GLY A 31 5.16 13.70 11.56
N LYS A 32 5.71 12.50 11.31
CA LYS A 32 6.64 12.29 10.20
C LYS A 32 5.92 12.40 8.85
N ARG A 33 6.59 13.04 7.90
CA ARG A 33 6.17 13.11 6.49
C ARG A 33 7.20 12.38 5.65
N GLY A 34 6.73 11.62 4.67
CA GLY A 34 7.62 10.85 3.78
C GLY A 34 6.93 10.49 2.48
N ARG A 35 7.74 10.18 1.47
CA ARG A 35 7.27 9.70 0.17
C ARG A 35 7.03 8.20 0.19
N VAL A 36 5.95 7.75 -0.41
CA VAL A 36 5.60 6.32 -0.51
C VAL A 36 6.54 5.61 -1.49
N LEU A 37 7.29 4.63 -0.97
CA LEU A 37 8.18 3.76 -1.73
C LEU A 37 7.42 2.57 -2.32
N HIS A 38 6.57 1.93 -1.52
CA HIS A 38 5.83 0.72 -1.90
C HIS A 38 4.44 0.65 -1.25
N VAL A 39 3.47 0.08 -1.99
CA VAL A 39 2.11 -0.20 -1.50
C VAL A 39 1.89 -1.71 -1.42
N LEU A 40 1.82 -2.23 -0.19
CA LEU A 40 1.69 -3.65 0.11
C LEU A 40 0.22 -4.04 0.22
N HIS A 41 -0.42 -4.26 -0.93
CA HIS A 41 -1.87 -4.53 -1.03
C HIS A 41 -2.34 -5.74 -0.21
N LYS A 42 -1.47 -6.75 -0.02
CA LYS A 42 -1.78 -7.95 0.78
C LYS A 42 -1.87 -7.64 2.28
N HIS A 43 -1.08 -6.68 2.77
CA HIS A 43 -0.96 -6.36 4.20
C HIS A 43 -1.70 -5.09 4.60
N ASN A 44 -2.26 -4.36 3.62
CA ASN A 44 -2.89 -3.07 3.87
C ASN A 44 -1.94 -2.02 4.48
N SER A 45 -0.67 -2.07 4.06
CA SER A 45 0.40 -1.23 4.57
C SER A 45 1.15 -0.54 3.43
N ILE A 46 1.83 0.56 3.76
CA ILE A 46 2.72 1.30 2.87
C ILE A 46 4.10 1.43 3.52
N LEU A 47 5.14 1.49 2.69
CA LEU A 47 6.49 1.84 3.12
C LEU A 47 6.77 3.28 2.70
N ILE A 48 7.24 4.08 3.65
CA ILE A 48 7.68 5.47 3.44
C ILE A 48 9.18 5.58 3.73
N GLU A 49 9.82 6.64 3.22
CA GLU A 49 11.19 7.02 3.61
C GLU A 49 11.28 7.54 5.05
#